data_AF-X1CWE9-F1
#
_entry.id   AF-X1CWE9-F1
#
_cell.length_a   1.000
_cell.length_b   1.000
_cell.length_c   1.000
_cell.angle_alpha   90.00
_cell.angle_beta   90.00
_cell.angle_gamma   90.00
#
_symmetry.space_group_name_H-M   'P 1'
#
loop_
_entity.id
_entity.type
_entity.pdbx_description
1 polymer ?
#
loop_
_entity_poly.entity_id
_entity_poly.type
_entity_poly.pdbx_seq_one_letter_code
_entity_poly.pdbx_strand_id
1 'polypeptide(L)'
;MGFPLGATDSRTKAYETRNAIENGADEIDTVINVGALRNGDLKTVEADLRAVLTACRNTTTTKAIIETCLLSDEEKVIASQLVKKVGYDFVKTSTGFSTAGATAHDVALIRRT
;
A
#
# COMPACT_ATOMS: atom_id res chain seq x y z
N MET A 1 -8.16 -3.07 -0.13
CA MET A 1 -8.08 -3.66 1.23
C MET A 1 -7.62 -2.60 2.21
N GLY A 2 -8.28 -2.52 3.37
CA GLY A 2 -8.05 -1.43 4.33
C GLY A 2 -8.34 -0.04 3.77
N PHE A 3 -9.21 0.05 2.76
CA PHE A 3 -9.48 1.28 2.01
C PHE A 3 -10.61 2.09 2.66
N PRO A 4 -10.57 3.44 2.64
CA PRO A 4 -9.49 4.28 2.12
C PRO A 4 -8.39 4.60 3.15
N LEU A 5 -8.62 4.37 4.43
CA LEU A 5 -7.79 4.98 5.48
C LEU A 5 -6.45 4.28 5.76
N GLY A 6 -6.32 2.99 5.41
CA GLY A 6 -5.13 2.19 5.70
C GLY A 6 -4.91 1.87 7.18
N ALA A 7 -5.81 2.32 8.07
CA ALA A 7 -5.67 2.30 9.52
C ALA A 7 -6.37 1.11 10.23
N THR A 8 -6.76 0.08 9.48
CA THR A 8 -7.27 -1.17 10.07
C THR A 8 -6.15 -2.14 10.39
N ASP A 9 -6.40 -3.10 11.28
CA ASP A 9 -5.47 -4.15 11.68
C ASP A 9 -5.07 -5.05 10.48
N SER A 10 -3.83 -5.49 10.46
CA SER A 10 -3.25 -6.30 9.37
C SER A 10 -3.97 -7.63 9.16
N ARG A 11 -4.51 -8.24 10.22
CA ARG A 11 -5.32 -9.48 10.13
C ARG A 11 -6.63 -9.22 9.42
N THR A 12 -7.24 -8.06 9.64
CA THR A 12 -8.46 -7.64 8.93
C THR A 12 -8.16 -7.42 7.46
N LYS A 13 -7.09 -6.72 7.10
CA LYS A 13 -6.70 -6.56 5.68
C LYS A 13 -6.44 -7.91 5.02
N ALA A 14 -5.75 -8.82 5.69
CA ALA A 14 -5.49 -10.17 5.18
C ALA A 14 -6.80 -10.98 5.00
N TYR A 15 -7.76 -10.85 5.92
CA TYR A 15 -9.07 -11.47 5.79
C TYR A 15 -9.86 -10.91 4.59
N GLU A 16 -9.95 -9.58 4.47
CA GLU A 16 -10.59 -8.93 3.32
C GLU A 16 -9.96 -9.37 2.00
N THR A 17 -8.62 -9.49 1.97
CA THR A 17 -7.85 -9.94 0.80
C THR A 17 -8.25 -11.36 0.40
N ARG A 18 -8.26 -12.32 1.33
CA ARG A 18 -8.67 -13.71 1.05
C ARG A 18 -10.10 -13.76 0.52
N ASN A 19 -11.02 -13.06 1.19
CA ASN A 19 -12.41 -13.01 0.77
C ASN A 19 -12.58 -12.39 -0.63
N ALA A 20 -11.85 -11.32 -0.96
CA ALA A 20 -11.91 -10.73 -2.30
C ALA A 20 -11.42 -11.71 -3.38
N ILE A 21 -10.34 -12.43 -3.09
CA ILE A 21 -9.76 -13.43 -3.99
C ILE A 21 -10.70 -14.64 -4.16
N GLU A 22 -11.35 -15.10 -3.09
CA GLU A 22 -12.37 -16.16 -3.15
C GLU A 22 -13.57 -15.74 -4.01
N ASN A 23 -13.92 -14.44 -3.99
CA ASN A 23 -14.95 -13.85 -4.84
C ASN A 23 -14.46 -13.53 -6.27
N GLY A 24 -13.25 -13.94 -6.65
CA GLY A 24 -12.75 -13.84 -8.02
C GLY A 24 -11.92 -12.60 -8.34
N ALA A 25 -11.40 -11.88 -7.34
CA ALA A 25 -10.47 -10.79 -7.60
C ALA A 25 -9.10 -11.30 -8.06
N ASP A 26 -8.64 -10.83 -9.23
CA ASP A 26 -7.30 -11.08 -9.77
C ASP A 26 -6.27 -10.01 -9.35
N GLU A 27 -6.75 -8.88 -8.83
CA GLU A 27 -5.95 -7.74 -8.45
C GLU A 27 -6.35 -7.21 -7.06
N ILE A 28 -5.36 -6.84 -6.26
CA ILE A 28 -5.54 -6.32 -4.91
C ILE A 28 -4.80 -4.99 -4.74
N ASP A 29 -5.56 -3.93 -4.49
CA ASP A 29 -5.07 -2.63 -4.07
C ASP A 29 -5.24 -2.48 -2.56
N THR A 30 -4.13 -2.34 -1.83
CA THR A 30 -4.13 -2.12 -0.38
C THR A 30 -3.60 -0.74 -0.02
N VAL A 31 -4.16 -0.10 1.00
CA VAL A 31 -3.62 1.17 1.53
C VAL A 31 -2.65 0.88 2.65
N ILE A 32 -1.44 1.46 2.61
CA ILE A 32 -0.45 1.29 3.68
C ILE A 32 -0.95 1.91 5.00
N ASN A 33 -0.35 1.50 6.12
CA ASN A 33 -0.57 2.22 7.38
C ASN A 33 0.21 3.55 7.38
N VAL A 34 -0.44 4.62 6.90
CA VAL A 34 0.14 5.96 6.77
C VAL A 34 0.56 6.51 8.14
N GLY A 35 -0.23 6.27 9.20
CA GLY A 35 0.09 6.72 10.55
C GLY A 35 1.38 6.08 11.08
N ALA A 36 1.54 4.76 10.89
CA ALA A 36 2.76 4.06 11.28
C ALA A 36 3.99 4.57 10.49
N LEU A 37 3.84 4.78 9.18
CA LEU A 37 4.91 5.32 8.34
C LEU A 37 5.39 6.69 8.85
N ARG A 38 4.46 7.62 9.10
CA ARG A 38 4.76 8.98 9.58
C ARG A 38 5.37 8.99 10.98
N ASN A 39 5.09 7.96 11.79
CA ASN A 39 5.72 7.77 13.09
C ASN A 39 7.09 7.06 13.02
N GLY A 40 7.58 6.74 11.82
CA GLY A 40 8.83 6.01 11.61
C GLY A 40 8.75 4.52 11.95
N ASP A 41 7.56 3.98 12.22
CA ASP A 41 7.35 2.57 12.53
C ASP A 41 7.26 1.72 11.25
N LEU A 42 8.40 1.59 10.58
CA LEU A 42 8.52 0.84 9.33
C LEU A 42 8.24 -0.66 9.51
N LYS A 43 8.42 -1.19 10.73
CA LYS A 43 8.16 -2.61 11.04
C LYS A 43 6.66 -2.91 10.95
N THR A 44 5.83 -2.03 11.51
CA THR A 44 4.37 -2.17 11.41
C THR A 44 3.89 -2.06 9.97
N VAL A 45 4.43 -1.12 9.18
CA VAL A 45 4.09 -0.99 7.76
C VAL A 45 4.52 -2.23 6.97
N GLU A 46 5.72 -2.76 7.21
CA GLU A 46 6.20 -3.98 6.54
C GLU A 46 5.34 -5.20 6.89
N ALA A 47 5.03 -5.38 8.18
CA ALA A 47 4.21 -6.49 8.65
C ALA A 47 2.79 -6.44 8.05
N ASP A 48 2.20 -5.25 7.96
CA ASP A 48 0.89 -5.02 7.35
C ASP A 48 0.87 -5.39 5.86
N LEU A 49 1.87 -4.92 5.10
CA LEU A 49 2.05 -5.25 3.68
C LEU A 49 2.25 -6.76 3.47
N ARG A 50 3.07 -7.40 4.32
CA ARG A 50 3.32 -8.86 4.25
C ARG A 50 2.08 -9.68 4.57
N ALA A 51 1.25 -9.23 5.51
CA ALA A 51 0.00 -9.92 5.85
C ALA A 51 -0.95 -9.97 4.65
N VAL A 52 -1.08 -8.87 3.91
CA VAL A 52 -1.86 -8.82 2.67
C VAL A 52 -1.22 -9.67 1.57
N LEU A 53 0.10 -9.56 1.35
CA LEU A 53 0.77 -10.34 0.31
C LEU A 53 0.68 -11.86 0.57
N THR A 54 0.76 -12.29 1.83
CA THR A 54 0.62 -13.72 2.21
C THR A 54 -0.81 -14.23 2.00
N ALA A 55 -1.81 -13.34 2.02
CA ALA A 55 -3.20 -13.69 1.71
C ALA A 55 -3.48 -13.78 0.20
N CYS A 56 -2.56 -13.32 -0.65
CA CYS A 56 -2.67 -13.37 -2.10
C CYS A 56 -2.27 -14.73 -2.68
N ARG A 57 -2.79 -15.05 -3.87
CA ARG A 57 -2.23 -16.14 -4.70
C ARG A 57 -1.00 -15.61 -5.42
N ASN A 58 -0.09 -16.50 -5.83
CA ASN A 58 1.09 -16.11 -6.61
C ASN A 58 0.75 -15.44 -7.96
N THR A 59 -0.47 -15.60 -8.46
CA THR A 59 -0.96 -14.99 -9.70
C THR A 59 -1.71 -13.68 -9.47
N THR A 60 -1.97 -13.29 -8.21
CA THR A 60 -2.70 -12.06 -7.89
C THR A 60 -1.79 -10.86 -8.10
N THR A 61 -2.23 -9.88 -8.90
CA THR A 61 -1.52 -8.61 -9.05
C THR A 61 -1.70 -7.77 -7.79
N THR A 62 -0.62 -7.25 -7.23
CA THR A 62 -0.62 -6.54 -5.95
C THR A 62 -0.17 -5.08 -6.10
N LYS A 63 -0.96 -4.16 -5.54
CA LYS A 63 -0.66 -2.72 -5.56
C LYS A 63 -0.75 -2.14 -4.15
N ALA A 64 0.24 -1.36 -3.76
CA ALA A 64 0.22 -0.65 -2.48
C ALA A 64 0.02 0.86 -2.69
N ILE A 65 -1.07 1.40 -2.17
CA ILE A 65 -1.41 2.81 -2.16
C ILE A 65 -0.69 3.49 -0.99
N ILE A 66 0.21 4.44 -1.29
CA ILE A 66 1.00 5.15 -0.27
C ILE A 66 0.37 6.46 0.22
N GLU A 67 -0.68 6.93 -0.46
CA GLU A 67 -1.38 8.19 -0.19
C GLU A 67 -0.46 9.42 -0.20
N THR A 68 0.10 9.73 -1.37
CA THR A 68 1.18 10.73 -1.56
C THR A 68 0.87 12.11 -0.99
N CYS A 69 -0.39 12.54 -0.98
CA CYS A 69 -0.77 13.88 -0.48
C CYS A 69 -0.62 14.05 1.03
N LEU A 70 -0.38 12.97 1.77
CA LEU A 70 -0.15 12.98 3.22
C LEU A 70 1.33 12.86 3.61
N LEU A 71 2.21 12.66 2.62
CA LEU A 71 3.60 12.28 2.82
C LEU A 71 4.57 13.35 2.29
N SER A 72 5.71 13.51 2.95
CA SER A 72 6.88 14.19 2.40
C SER A 72 7.50 13.37 1.26
N ASP A 73 8.40 13.97 0.47
CA ASP A 73 9.10 13.24 -0.58
C ASP A 73 10.00 12.13 -0.02
N GLU A 74 10.61 12.36 1.15
CA GLU A 74 11.40 11.34 1.85
C GLU A 74 10.53 10.17 2.29
N GLU A 75 9.35 10.45 2.85
CA GLU A 75 8.39 9.42 3.25
C GLU A 75 7.86 8.64 2.03
N LYS A 76 7.61 9.30 0.89
CA LYS A 76 7.23 8.63 -0.37
C LYS A 76 8.31 7.68 -0.86
N VAL A 77 9.59 8.08 -0.79
CA VAL A 77 10.73 7.21 -1.14
C VAL A 77 10.78 6.00 -0.22
N ILE A 78 10.73 6.22 1.10
CA ILE A 78 10.75 5.14 2.10
C ILE A 78 9.59 4.17 1.87
N ALA A 79 8.38 4.68 1.67
CA ALA A 79 7.20 3.84 1.39
C ALA A 79 7.39 3.02 0.12
N SER A 80 7.86 3.65 -0.97
CA SER A 80 8.08 2.98 -2.25
C SER A 80 9.15 1.88 -2.15
N GLN A 81 10.26 2.14 -1.45
CA GLN A 81 11.30 1.15 -1.19
C GLN A 81 10.78 -0.01 -0.34
N LEU A 82 9.93 0.27 0.66
CA LEU A 82 9.36 -0.76 1.51
C LEU A 82 8.40 -1.67 0.74
N VAL A 83 7.54 -1.08 -0.10
CA VAL A 83 6.62 -1.82 -0.99
C VAL A 83 7.41 -2.72 -1.94
N LYS A 84 8.47 -2.19 -2.56
CA LYS A 84 9.40 -2.94 -3.42
C LYS A 84 10.12 -4.08 -2.68
N LYS A 85 10.59 -3.81 -1.45
CA LYS A 85 11.26 -4.80 -0.59
C LYS A 85 10.32 -5.96 -0.21
N VAL A 86 9.05 -5.67 0.06
CA VAL A 86 8.05 -6.70 0.40
C VAL A 86 7.72 -7.57 -0.81
N GLY A 87 7.81 -7.01 -2.02
CA GLY A 87 7.62 -7.73 -3.29
C GLY A 87 6.27 -7.47 -3.95
N TYR A 88 5.70 -6.27 -3.78
CA TYR A 88 4.49 -5.87 -4.51
C TYR A 88 4.80 -5.52 -5.96
N ASP A 89 3.83 -5.75 -6.85
CA ASP A 89 3.97 -5.47 -8.29
C ASP A 89 3.93 -3.96 -8.60
N PHE A 90 3.14 -3.19 -7.84
CA PHE A 90 2.99 -1.75 -8.04
C PHE A 90 2.99 -0.94 -6.75
N VAL A 91 3.54 0.27 -6.86
CA VAL A 91 3.26 1.39 -5.96
C VAL A 91 2.19 2.26 -6.62
N LYS A 92 1.11 2.55 -5.88
CA LYS A 92 0.00 3.41 -6.32
C LYS A 92 0.01 4.71 -5.51
N THR A 93 -0.26 5.83 -6.17
CA THR A 93 -0.10 7.15 -5.54
C THR A 93 -1.14 7.41 -4.45
N SER A 94 -2.43 7.32 -4.78
CA SER A 94 -3.49 7.90 -3.96
C SER A 94 -4.76 7.04 -3.98
N THR A 95 -5.58 7.20 -2.94
CA THR A 95 -6.91 6.56 -2.88
C THR A 95 -7.97 7.31 -3.67
N GLY A 96 -7.78 8.62 -3.85
CA GLY A 96 -8.79 9.53 -4.40
C GLY A 96 -9.78 10.08 -3.36
N PHE A 97 -9.63 9.73 -2.08
CA PHE A 97 -10.51 10.18 -0.98
C PHE A 97 -9.87 11.22 -0.06
N SER A 98 -8.60 11.57 -0.30
CA SER A 98 -7.86 12.56 0.48
C SER A 98 -7.81 13.92 -0.22
N THR A 99 -6.95 14.82 0.24
CA THR A 99 -6.91 16.23 -0.18
C THR A 99 -6.41 16.46 -1.60
N ALA A 100 -5.66 15.51 -2.18
CA ALA A 100 -5.18 15.58 -3.55
C ALA A 100 -4.93 14.18 -4.16
N GLY A 101 -4.91 14.11 -5.48
CA GLY A 101 -4.58 12.90 -6.24
C GLY A 101 -3.13 12.85 -6.72
N ALA A 102 -2.90 12.12 -7.81
CA ALA A 102 -1.57 11.98 -8.40
C ALA A 102 -1.06 13.31 -8.98
N THR A 103 0.23 13.59 -8.78
CA THR A 103 0.95 14.66 -9.47
C THR A 103 2.04 14.07 -10.37
N ALA A 104 2.42 14.79 -11.43
CA ALA A 104 3.54 14.36 -12.29
C ALA A 104 4.86 14.24 -11.49
N HIS A 105 5.03 15.10 -10.48
CA HIS A 105 6.16 15.06 -9.56
C HIS A 105 6.20 13.74 -8.77
N ASP A 106 5.08 13.35 -8.14
CA ASP A 106 5.01 12.11 -7.34
C ASP A 106 5.24 10.87 -8.19
N VAL A 107 4.67 10.84 -9.40
CA VAL A 107 4.89 9.73 -10.34
C VAL A 107 6.36 9.61 -10.73
N ALA A 108 7.02 10.73 -11.03
CA ALA A 108 8.45 10.76 -11.35
C ALA A 108 9.34 10.35 -10.16
N LEU A 109 8.95 10.72 -8.93
CA LEU A 109 9.64 10.34 -7.70
C LEU A 109 9.52 8.84 -7.40
N ILE A 110 8.32 8.27 -7.50
CA ILE A 110 8.08 6.84 -7.29
C ILE A 110 8.82 6.02 -8.35
N ARG A 111 8.78 6.45 -9.63
CA ARG A 111 9.41 5.72 -10.74
C ARG A 111 10.93 5.60 -10.62
N ARG A 112 11.60 6.57 -9.99
CA ARG A 112 13.08 6.57 -9.84
C ARG A 112 13.58 5.80 -8.59
N THR A 113 12.69 5.22 -7.79
CA THR A 113 12.98 4.55 -6.52
C THR A 113 13.01 3.02 -6.66
#